data_AF-A0A6N3CB33-F1
#
_entry.id   AF-A0A6N3CB33-F1
#
_cell.length_a   1.000
_cell.length_b   1.000
_cell.length_c   1.000
_cell.angle_alpha   90.00
_cell.angle_beta   90.00
_cell.angle_gamma   90.00
#
_symmetry.space_group_name_H-M   'P 1'
#
loop_
_entity.id
_entity.type
_entity.pdbx_description
1 polymer ?
#
loop_
_entity_poly.entity_id
_entity_poly.type
_entity_poly.pdbx_seq_one_letter_code
_entity_poly.pdbx_strand_id
1 'polypeptide(L)'
;MNYDHPDSLETDLLVEHLKELKAGRAIDCPLYDYSLHNRSDEVIRIEPKPVILVEGILLLADERIRDLLDIKIYVEADADERILRRISRDVEER
;
A
#
# COMPACT_ATOMS: atom_id res chain seq x y z
N MET A 1 -10.96 13.60 -6.90
CA MET A 1 -9.97 13.33 -5.84
C MET A 1 -8.77 12.70 -6.54
N ASN A 2 -7.55 13.17 -6.29
CA ASN A 2 -6.35 12.54 -6.85
C ASN A 2 -5.91 11.45 -5.88
N TYR A 3 -6.06 10.18 -6.27
CA TYR A 3 -5.71 9.02 -5.43
C TYR A 3 -4.20 8.74 -5.39
N ASP A 4 -3.44 9.42 -6.24
CA ASP A 4 -1.97 9.36 -6.29
C ASP A 4 -1.32 10.54 -5.53
N HIS A 5 -2.07 11.18 -4.62
CA HIS A 5 -1.53 12.23 -3.75
C HIS A 5 -1.26 11.66 -2.35
N PRO A 6 -0.15 12.02 -1.68
CA PRO A 6 0.11 11.56 -0.31
C PRO A 6 -1.08 11.78 0.64
N ASP A 7 -1.72 12.94 0.58
CA ASP A 7 -2.88 13.29 1.41
C ASP A 7 -4.15 12.45 1.15
N SER A 8 -4.20 11.66 0.08
CA SER A 8 -5.32 10.73 -0.15
C SER A 8 -5.14 9.38 0.54
N LEU A 9 -4.03 9.17 1.25
CA LEU A 9 -3.70 7.91 1.92
C LEU A 9 -3.87 8.02 3.44
N GLU A 10 -4.35 6.95 4.07
CA GLU A 10 -4.40 6.81 5.54
C GLU A 10 -3.01 6.43 6.10
N THR A 11 -2.00 7.27 5.84
CA THR A 11 -0.61 7.01 6.23
C THR A 11 -0.44 6.84 7.74
N ASP A 12 -1.19 7.59 8.54
CA ASP A 12 -1.14 7.48 10.00
C ASP A 12 -1.61 6.10 10.48
N LEU A 13 -2.68 5.57 9.88
CA LEU A 13 -3.18 4.23 10.18
C LEU A 13 -2.16 3.16 9.78
N LEU A 14 -1.54 3.30 8.61
CA LEU A 14 -0.48 2.37 8.18
C LEU A 14 0.70 2.38 9.15
N VAL A 15 1.14 3.56 9.61
CA VAL A 15 2.23 3.69 10.59
C VAL A 15 1.87 2.99 11.92
N GLU A 16 0.65 3.16 12.42
CA GLU A 16 0.17 2.48 13.61
C GLU A 16 0.20 0.95 13.41
N HIS A 17 -0.41 0.48 12.33
CA HIS A 17 -0.49 -0.93 11.99
C HIS A 17 0.88 -1.61 11.86
N LEU A 18 1.85 -0.95 11.22
CA LEU A 18 3.22 -1.46 11.12
C LEU A 18 3.92 -1.57 12.48
N LYS A 19 3.68 -0.62 13.39
CA LYS A 19 4.22 -0.67 14.76
C LYS A 19 3.61 -1.82 15.55
N GLU A 20 2.30 -2.03 15.45
CA GLU A 20 1.60 -3.13 16.11
C GLU A 20 2.14 -4.48 15.64
N LEU A 21 2.24 -4.67 14.32
CA LEU A 21 2.76 -5.89 13.72
C LEU A 21 4.22 -6.16 14.12
N LYS A 22 5.08 -5.13 14.11
CA LYS A 22 6.48 -5.23 14.53
C LYS A 22 6.62 -5.53 16.03
N ALA A 23 5.62 -5.16 16.83
CA ALA A 23 5.54 -5.49 18.25
C ALA A 23 4.87 -6.86 18.53
N GLY A 24 4.58 -7.65 17.49
CA GLY A 24 3.98 -8.98 17.63
C GLY A 24 2.48 -8.94 17.95
N ARG A 25 1.79 -7.84 17.64
CA ARG A 25 0.34 -7.70 17.82
C ARG A 25 -0.35 -7.71 16.45
N ALA A 26 -1.46 -8.43 16.38
CA ALA A 26 -2.26 -8.52 15.18
C ALA A 26 -3.19 -7.30 15.03
N ILE A 27 -3.47 -6.93 13.79
CA ILE A 27 -4.23 -5.72 13.42
C ILE A 27 -5.48 -6.08 12.61
N ASP A 28 -6.42 -5.15 12.54
CA ASP A 28 -7.60 -5.26 11.69
C ASP A 28 -7.44 -4.28 10.51
N CYS A 29 -6.91 -4.80 9.40
CA CYS A 29 -6.66 -4.00 8.20
C CYS A 29 -7.98 -3.74 7.47
N PRO A 30 -8.37 -2.48 7.24
CA PRO A 30 -9.55 -2.21 6.45
C PRO A 30 -9.42 -2.68 5.02
N LEU A 31 -10.53 -3.16 4.47
CA LEU A 31 -10.66 -3.38 3.04
C LEU A 31 -11.09 -2.09 2.35
N TYR A 32 -10.45 -1.78 1.23
CA TYR A 32 -10.86 -0.67 0.38
C TYR A 32 -11.92 -1.15 -0.62
N ASP A 33 -13.07 -0.50 -0.64
CA ASP A 33 -14.10 -0.74 -1.63
C ASP A 33 -13.88 0.20 -2.83
N TYR A 34 -13.34 -0.38 -3.90
CA TYR A 34 -13.09 0.32 -5.16
C TYR A 34 -14.37 0.79 -5.87
N SER A 35 -15.53 0.20 -5.57
CA SER A 35 -16.82 0.63 -6.14
C SER A 35 -17.33 1.92 -5.48
N LEU A 36 -17.16 2.02 -4.16
CA LEU A 36 -17.57 3.19 -3.37
C LEU A 36 -16.48 4.25 -3.23
N HIS A 37 -15.26 3.93 -3.68
CA HIS A 37 -14.07 4.78 -3.56
C HIS A 37 -13.83 5.19 -2.10
N ASN A 38 -14.11 4.28 -1.17
CA ASN A 38 -14.09 4.51 0.26
C ASN A 38 -13.78 3.21 1.01
N ARG A 39 -13.48 3.34 2.30
CA ARG A 39 -13.27 2.20 3.21
C ARG A 39 -14.55 1.35 3.30
N SER A 40 -14.38 0.03 3.20
CA SER A 40 -15.41 -0.95 3.54
C SER A 40 -15.52 -1.07 5.07
N ASP A 41 -16.70 -1.43 5.57
CA ASP A 41 -16.89 -1.84 6.97
C ASP A 41 -16.21 -3.19 7.26
N GLU A 42 -15.77 -3.90 6.23
CA GLU A 42 -15.03 -5.15 6.35
C GLU A 42 -13.56 -4.91 6.68
N VAL A 43 -13.04 -5.76 7.55
CA VAL A 43 -11.63 -5.79 7.93
C VAL A 43 -11.07 -7.19 7.71
N ILE A 44 -9.80 -7.25 7.36
CA ILE A 44 -9.01 -8.49 7.36
C ILE A 44 -8.09 -8.45 8.58
N ARG A 45 -8.21 -9.48 9.42
CA ARG A 45 -7.27 -9.72 10.52
C ARG A 45 -5.91 -10.11 9.94
N ILE A 46 -4.86 -9.34 10.24
CA ILE A 46 -3.49 -9.66 9.86
C ILE A 46 -2.70 -10.03 11.11
N GLU A 47 -2.26 -11.28 11.16
CA GLU A 47 -1.39 -11.80 12.21
C GLU A 47 0.07 -11.38 11.98
N PRO A 48 0.85 -11.09 13.04
CA PRO A 48 2.26 -10.76 12.91
C PRO A 48 3.03 -11.94 12.29
N LYS A 49 3.97 -11.63 11.40
CA LYS A 49 4.82 -12.63 10.75
C LYS A 49 6.29 -12.25 10.84
N PRO A 50 7.21 -13.22 10.77
CA PRO A 50 8.65 -12.94 10.74
C PRO A 50 9.08 -12.02 9.59
N VAL A 51 8.35 -12.08 8.47
CA VAL A 51 8.53 -11.20 7.32
C VAL A 51 7.17 -10.66 6.90
N ILE A 52 7.11 -9.35 6.74
CA ILE A 52 5.93 -8.62 6.26
C ILE A 52 6.35 -7.86 5.01
N LEU A 53 5.68 -8.12 3.89
CA LEU A 53 5.87 -7.37 2.66
C LEU A 53 4.85 -6.23 2.63
N VAL A 54 5.33 -5.00 2.55
CA VAL A 54 4.49 -3.81 2.41
C VAL A 54 4.77 -3.21 1.05
N GLU A 55 3.73 -3.02 0.25
CA GLU A 55 3.82 -2.51 -1.11
C GLU A 55 2.90 -1.30 -1.28
N GLY A 56 3.23 -0.43 -2.23
CA GLY A 56 2.42 0.74 -2.56
C GLY A 56 3.21 1.77 -3.36
N ILE A 57 2.49 2.56 -4.16
CA ILE A 57 3.07 3.53 -5.10
C ILE A 57 3.76 4.74 -4.40
N LEU A 58 3.37 5.06 -3.16
CA LEU A 58 3.87 6.21 -2.39
C LEU A 58 4.51 5.83 -1.06
N LEU A 59 4.80 4.54 -0.87
CA LEU A 59 5.20 4.00 0.43
C LEU A 59 6.51 4.59 0.97
N LEU A 60 7.43 4.96 0.08
CA LEU A 60 8.73 5.56 0.43
C LEU A 60 8.68 7.09 0.56
N ALA A 61 7.52 7.73 0.35
CA ALA A 61 7.38 9.19 0.45
C ALA A 61 7.39 9.68 1.92
N ASP A 62 6.76 8.94 2.84
CA ASP A 62 6.70 9.31 4.26
C ASP A 62 7.90 8.74 5.04
N GLU A 63 8.61 9.62 5.74
CA GLU A 63 9.77 9.24 6.55
C GLU A 63 9.45 8.26 7.67
N ARG A 64 8.29 8.40 8.31
CA ARG A 64 7.87 7.55 9.43
C ARG A 64 7.67 6.11 8.98
N ILE A 65 7.20 5.90 7.76
CA ILE A 65 7.14 4.57 7.16
C ILE A 65 8.56 4.07 6.89
N ARG A 66 9.41 4.88 6.24
CA ARG A 66 10.79 4.50 5.92
C ARG A 66 11.58 4.07 7.16
N ASP A 67 11.35 4.67 8.31
CA ASP A 67 12.05 4.31 9.55
C ASP A 67 11.59 2.99 10.16
N LEU A 68 10.39 2.51 9.79
CA LEU A 68 9.86 1.21 10.24
C LEU A 68 10.33 0.03 9.37
N LEU A 69 10.75 0.30 8.13
CA LEU A 69 11.15 -0.72 7.15
C LEU A 69 12.63 -1.12 7.31
N ASP A 70 12.88 -2.43 7.36
CA ASP A 70 14.23 -2.98 7.44
C ASP A 70 14.90 -3.08 6.06
N ILE A 71 14.12 -3.32 4.99
CA ILE A 71 14.57 -3.35 3.59
C ILE A 71 13.65 -2.45 2.75
N LYS A 72 14.24 -1.66 1.85
CA LYS A 72 13.53 -0.72 0.98
C LYS A 72 13.87 -1.03 -0.47
N ILE A 73 12.85 -1.24 -1.29
CA ILE A 73 12.99 -1.55 -2.71
C ILE A 73 12.17 -0.52 -3.48
N TYR A 74 12.80 0.12 -4.46
CA TYR A 74 12.14 0.97 -5.44
C TYR A 74 12.33 0.34 -6.81
N VAL A 75 11.23 0.14 -7.53
CA VAL A 75 11.26 -0.41 -8.90
C VAL A 75 11.03 0.73 -9.86
N GLU A 76 12.07 1.07 -10.61
CA GLU A 76 12.01 2.07 -11.68
C GLU A 76 11.87 1.37 -13.03
N ALA A 77 11.06 1.96 -13.91
CA ALA A 77 10.88 1.52 -15.29
C ALA A 77 10.65 2.75 -16.19
N ASP A 78 11.15 2.67 -17.41
CA ASP A 78 11.05 3.76 -18.38
C ASP A 78 9.60 4.12 -18.68
N ALA A 79 9.34 5.40 -18.99
CA ALA A 79 7.98 5.91 -19.14
C ALA A 79 7.23 5.25 -20.30
N ASP A 80 7.91 4.99 -21.42
CA ASP A 80 7.37 4.27 -22.57
C ASP A 80 7.04 2.82 -22.23
N GLU A 81 7.91 2.13 -21.49
CA GLU A 81 7.65 0.78 -21.01
C GLU A 81 6.42 0.73 -20.09
N ARG A 82 6.30 1.66 -19.14
CA ARG A 82 5.14 1.75 -18.24
C ARG A 82 3.84 1.98 -19.01
N ILE A 83 3.85 2.86 -20.00
CA ILE A 83 2.68 3.14 -20.86
C ILE A 83 2.31 1.90 -21.66
N LEU A 84 3.27 1.22 -22.29
CA LEU A 84 3.02 0.01 -23.08
C LEU A 84 2.43 -1.11 -22.21
N ARG A 85 3.02 -1.36 -21.03
CA ARG A 85 2.48 -2.35 -20.07
C ARG A 85 1.07 -2.00 -19.63
N ARG A 86 0.76 -0.71 -19.43
CA ARG A 86 -0.60 -0.26 -19.08
C ARG A 86 -1.59 -0.57 -20.20
N ILE A 87 -1.24 -0.21 -21.44
CA ILE A 87 -2.10 -0.46 -22.61
C ILE A 87 -2.36 -1.96 -22.78
N SER A 88 -1.32 -2.81 -22.68
CA SER A 88 -1.48 -4.26 -22.80
C SER A 88 -2.45 -4.82 -21.76
N ARG A 89 -2.31 -4.45 -20.48
CA ARG A 89 -3.21 -4.90 -19.42
C ARG A 89 -4.65 -4.41 -19.63
N ASP A 90 -4.82 -3.15 -20.00
CA ASP A 90 -6.15 -2.56 -20.24
C ASP A 90 -6.87 -3.20 -21.46
N VAL A 91 -6.13 -3.82 -22.38
CA VAL A 91 -6.67 -4.62 -23.50
C VAL A 91 -7.02 -6.05 -23.09
N GLU A 92 -6.22 -6.67 -22.22
CA GLU A 92 -6.45 -8.05 -21.75
C GLU A 92 -7.62 -8.18 -20.75
N GLU A 93 -7.86 -7.16 -19.92
CA GLU A 93 -8.93 -7.16 -18.91
C GLU A 93 -10.30 -6.70 -19.45
N ARG A 94 -10.44 -6.53 -20.78
CA ARG A 94 -11.70 -6.20 -21.48
C ARG A 94 -12.26 -7.40 -22.25
#